data_AF-A0A392NIW6-F1
#
_entry.id   AF-A0A392NIW6-F1
#
_cell.length_a   1.000
_cell.length_b   1.000
_cell.length_c   1.000
_cell.angle_alpha   90.00
_cell.angle_beta   90.00
_cell.angle_gamma   90.00
#
_symmetry.space_group_name_H-M   'P 1'
#
loop_
_entity.id
_entity.type
_entity.pdbx_description
1 polymer ?
#
loop_
_entity_poly.entity_id
_entity_poly.type
_entity_poly.pdbx_seq_one_letter_code
_entity_poly.pdbx_strand_id
1 'polypeptide(L)'
;QEEASKIVQFIGNPNNLAEAESFLYYILKAVPTSFNHLKAMLFRSNYDSEILRLKEHLQTLDLGCKELKTSSLFLKLLEAILKTGNRMNAGTSRGNAQGFNLSALTKLSDVKSTNGKTSLLHFIVEQVVHSEGKRKAIYEKHNDESEKEYVILGLQVLSGLSNELSEAKKAASMHYNSFITMCSTLSSHVNEIRHIITCCGNTKGGFTNEMKGFLELCEDELKVVKEEQTRIMELVKKTNEYYLAGTSKDNMSNPFHLFVIVKDFVDKVGQTCIELKKKVEKKNVGMESVSTTPPLSPSKKVPLRFRSIDLNFLSNKLELESTFSSQSEDDF
;
A
#
# COMPACT_ATOMS: atom_id res chain seq x y z
N GLN A 1 -0.95 43.21 12.67
CA GLN A 1 -1.24 44.31 11.71
C GLN A 1 -1.32 45.66 12.42
N GLU A 2 -1.95 45.73 13.59
CA GLU A 2 -2.01 46.96 14.40
C GLU A 2 -0.62 47.45 14.85
N GLU A 3 0.23 46.58 15.39
CA GLU A 3 1.60 46.93 15.81
C GLU A 3 2.50 47.34 14.64
N ALA A 4 2.48 46.59 13.54
CA ALA A 4 3.19 46.95 12.32
C ALA A 4 2.82 48.34 11.80
N SER A 5 1.53 48.73 11.94
CA SER A 5 1.06 50.06 11.54
C SER A 5 1.60 51.14 12.47
N LYS A 6 1.62 50.90 13.79
CA LYS A 6 2.20 51.80 14.80
C LYS A 6 3.71 52.03 14.54
N ILE A 7 4.43 50.96 14.22
CA ILE A 7 5.86 51.03 13.89
C ILE A 7 6.06 51.89 12.64
N VAL A 8 5.35 51.64 11.54
CA VAL A 8 5.48 52.42 10.30
C VAL A 8 5.12 53.90 10.48
N GLN A 9 4.21 54.22 11.40
CA GLN A 9 3.79 55.58 11.71
C GLN A 9 4.71 56.30 12.71
N PHE A 10 5.74 55.65 13.24
CA PHE A 10 6.70 56.28 14.15
C PHE A 10 7.42 57.46 13.47
N ILE A 11 7.34 58.63 14.12
CA ILE A 11 7.82 59.93 13.60
C ILE A 11 9.23 60.27 14.14
N GLY A 12 9.74 59.51 15.12
CA GLY A 12 11.08 59.71 15.70
C GLY A 12 12.22 59.04 14.91
N ASN A 13 13.45 59.11 15.44
CA ASN A 13 14.60 58.39 14.87
C ASN A 13 14.41 56.87 15.04
N PRO A 14 14.30 56.06 13.96
CA PRO A 14 14.06 54.62 14.06
C PRO A 14 15.16 53.86 14.82
N ASN A 15 16.36 54.43 14.95
CA ASN A 15 17.45 53.85 15.74
C ASN A 15 17.24 53.97 17.26
N ASN A 16 16.23 54.73 17.69
CA ASN A 16 15.82 54.83 19.09
C ASN A 16 14.75 53.78 19.46
N LEU A 17 14.22 53.04 18.49
CA LEU A 17 13.35 51.90 18.74
C LEU A 17 14.16 50.70 19.27
N ALA A 18 13.49 49.74 19.91
CA ALA A 18 14.14 48.47 20.22
C ALA A 18 14.64 47.80 18.94
N GLU A 19 15.72 47.01 19.02
CA GLU A 19 16.38 46.45 17.85
C GLU A 19 15.42 45.72 16.89
N ALA A 20 14.51 44.89 17.43
CA ALA A 20 13.49 44.18 16.66
C ALA A 20 12.47 45.10 15.98
N GLU A 21 12.07 46.18 16.65
CA GLU A 21 11.12 47.17 16.12
C GLU A 21 11.78 48.05 15.05
N SER A 22 13.06 48.40 15.24
CA SER A 22 13.87 49.13 14.26
C SER A 22 14.06 48.30 12.99
N PHE A 23 14.41 47.03 13.14
CA PHE A 23 14.50 46.08 12.02
C PHE A 23 13.17 45.99 11.25
N LEU A 24 12.06 45.80 11.96
CA LEU A 24 10.74 45.71 11.35
C LEU A 24 10.31 47.02 10.68
N TYR A 25 10.65 48.17 11.27
CA TYR A 25 10.44 49.50 10.68
C TYR A 25 11.07 49.61 9.30
N TYR A 26 12.36 49.30 9.19
CA TYR A 26 13.09 49.40 7.93
C TYR A 26 12.53 48.44 6.87
N ILE A 27 12.19 47.20 7.25
CA ILE A 27 11.58 46.25 6.32
C ILE A 27 10.23 46.74 5.81
N LEU A 28 9.34 47.20 6.70
CA LEU A 28 7.99 47.64 6.33
C LEU A 28 8.01 48.92 5.48
N LYS A 29 8.99 49.80 5.68
CA LYS A 29 9.19 51.01 4.86
C LYS A 29 9.78 50.69 3.50
N ALA A 30 10.77 49.79 3.44
CA ALA A 30 11.45 49.44 2.20
C ALA A 30 10.57 48.56 1.29
N VAL A 31 9.79 47.66 1.87
CA VAL A 31 8.93 46.72 1.15
C VAL A 31 7.49 46.86 1.65
N PRO A 32 6.67 47.69 0.99
CA PRO A 32 5.25 47.73 1.25
C PRO A 32 4.67 46.32 1.14
N THR A 33 3.80 45.93 2.08
CA THR A 33 3.22 44.57 2.15
C THR A 33 4.24 43.43 2.34
N SER A 34 5.37 43.67 3.01
CA SER A 34 6.43 42.67 3.25
C SER A 34 5.94 41.30 3.74
N PHE A 35 4.93 41.24 4.63
CA PHE A 35 4.35 39.97 5.08
C PHE A 35 3.70 39.15 3.96
N ASN A 36 3.06 39.81 2.98
CA ASN A 36 2.49 39.16 1.81
C ASN A 36 3.58 38.59 0.90
N HIS A 37 4.68 39.33 0.71
CA HIS A 37 5.84 38.83 -0.02
C HIS A 37 6.45 37.61 0.66
N LEU A 38 6.65 37.66 1.99
CA LEU A 38 7.17 36.54 2.76
C LEU A 38 6.25 35.31 2.67
N LYS A 39 4.92 35.51 2.72
CA LYS A 39 3.95 34.41 2.57
C LYS A 39 4.04 33.77 1.18
N ALA A 40 4.16 34.56 0.12
CA ALA A 40 4.32 34.07 -1.25
C ALA A 40 5.68 33.36 -1.46
N MET A 41 6.76 33.88 -0.87
CA MET A 41 8.09 33.26 -0.89
C MET A 41 8.10 31.93 -0.13
N LEU A 42 7.45 31.86 1.02
CA LEU A 42 7.31 30.62 1.79
C LEU A 42 6.53 29.57 0.99
N PHE A 43 5.41 29.95 0.36
CA PHE A 43 4.67 29.06 -0.52
C PHE A 43 5.56 28.51 -1.65
N ARG A 44 6.27 29.40 -2.35
CA ARG A 44 7.19 29.01 -3.42
C ARG A 44 8.28 28.05 -2.94
N SER A 45 8.85 28.29 -1.76
CA SER A 45 9.88 27.42 -1.19
C SER A 45 9.36 26.02 -0.84
N ASN A 46 8.07 25.86 -0.57
CA ASN A 46 7.48 24.60 -0.14
C ASN A 46 6.83 23.82 -1.29
N TYR A 47 6.39 24.52 -2.35
CA TYR A 47 5.58 23.95 -3.44
C TYR A 47 6.17 22.66 -4.02
N ASP A 48 7.46 22.65 -4.38
CA ASP A 48 8.13 21.51 -5.00
C ASP A 48 8.05 20.25 -4.13
N SER A 49 8.20 20.41 -2.81
CA SER A 49 8.08 19.29 -1.87
C SER A 49 6.64 18.79 -1.73
N GLU A 50 5.66 19.70 -1.75
CA GLU A 50 4.25 19.35 -1.62
C GLU A 50 3.73 18.64 -2.88
N ILE A 51 4.10 19.11 -4.07
CA ILE A 51 3.71 18.49 -5.34
C ILE A 51 4.44 17.16 -5.55
N LEU A 52 5.72 17.04 -5.16
CA LEU A 52 6.46 15.79 -5.21
C LEU A 52 5.77 14.72 -4.35
N ARG A 53 5.40 15.05 -3.10
CA ARG A 53 4.69 14.13 -2.22
C ARG A 53 3.36 13.65 -2.82
N LEU A 54 2.64 14.53 -3.52
CA LEU A 54 1.41 14.15 -4.24
C LEU A 54 1.72 13.16 -5.37
N LYS A 55 2.75 13.42 -6.18
CA LYS A 55 3.18 12.53 -7.26
C LYS A 55 3.65 11.16 -6.74
N GLU A 56 4.38 11.12 -5.63
CA GLU A 56 4.81 9.87 -4.99
C GLU A 56 3.62 9.04 -4.50
N HIS A 57 2.60 9.68 -3.91
CA HIS A 57 1.35 9.02 -3.54
C HIS A 57 0.62 8.44 -4.77
N LEU A 58 0.58 9.18 -5.88
CA LEU A 58 -0.02 8.69 -7.13
C LEU A 58 0.73 7.47 -7.67
N GLN A 59 2.06 7.54 -7.71
CA GLN A 59 2.90 6.44 -8.16
C GLN A 59 2.75 5.19 -7.27
N THR A 60 2.68 5.37 -5.95
CA THR A 60 2.46 4.27 -4.99
C THR A 60 1.15 3.54 -5.29
N LEU A 61 0.06 4.27 -5.59
CA LEU A 61 -1.23 3.67 -5.92
C LEU A 61 -1.23 2.98 -7.30
N ASP A 62 -0.60 3.59 -8.31
CA ASP A 62 -0.47 3.01 -9.65
C ASP A 62 0.28 1.68 -9.61
N LEU A 63 1.48 1.71 -9.01
CA LEU A 63 2.33 0.53 -8.86
C LEU A 63 1.69 -0.49 -7.95
N GLY A 64 1.07 -0.08 -6.84
CA GLY A 64 0.35 -0.98 -5.95
C GLY A 64 -0.78 -1.73 -6.67
N CYS A 65 -1.57 -1.05 -7.52
CA CYS A 65 -2.59 -1.73 -8.33
C CYS A 65 -1.97 -2.72 -9.33
N LYS A 66 -0.84 -2.34 -9.95
CA LYS A 66 -0.12 -3.19 -10.91
C LYS A 66 0.46 -4.44 -10.24
N GLU A 67 1.12 -4.27 -9.09
CA GLU A 67 1.69 -5.35 -8.28
C GLU A 67 0.65 -6.43 -7.94
N LEU A 68 -0.58 -6.04 -7.57
CA LEU A 68 -1.66 -7.01 -7.30
C LEU A 68 -2.01 -7.88 -8.51
N LYS A 69 -1.93 -7.32 -9.71
CA LYS A 69 -2.26 -8.01 -10.97
C LYS A 69 -1.10 -8.84 -11.50
N THR A 70 0.15 -8.45 -11.24
CA THR A 70 1.32 -9.05 -11.89
C THR A 70 2.22 -9.85 -10.95
N SER A 71 2.05 -9.76 -9.62
CA SER A 71 2.85 -10.55 -8.67
C SER A 71 2.56 -12.05 -8.83
N SER A 72 3.54 -12.76 -9.36
CA SER A 72 3.43 -14.19 -9.65
C SER A 72 3.21 -15.01 -8.37
N LEU A 73 3.89 -14.65 -7.28
CA LEU A 73 3.75 -15.35 -6.00
C LEU A 73 2.39 -15.08 -5.35
N PHE A 74 1.89 -13.84 -5.44
CA PHE A 74 0.57 -13.52 -4.94
C PHE A 74 -0.52 -14.29 -5.68
N LEU A 75 -0.49 -14.30 -7.02
CA LEU A 75 -1.46 -15.04 -7.82
C LEU A 75 -1.41 -16.55 -7.55
N LYS A 76 -0.22 -17.13 -7.36
CA LYS A 76 -0.07 -18.55 -6.97
C LYS A 76 -0.68 -18.85 -5.61
N LEU A 77 -0.52 -17.96 -4.64
CA LEU A 77 -1.17 -18.09 -3.34
C LEU A 77 -2.70 -18.02 -3.47
N LEU A 78 -3.23 -17.10 -4.28
CA LEU A 78 -4.67 -17.02 -4.56
C LEU A 78 -5.18 -18.30 -5.25
N GLU A 79 -4.44 -18.85 -6.23
CA GLU A 79 -4.78 -20.12 -6.88
C GLU A 79 -4.80 -21.27 -5.87
N ALA A 80 -3.81 -21.36 -4.99
CA ALA A 80 -3.76 -22.39 -3.95
C ALA A 80 -4.93 -22.26 -2.97
N ILE A 81 -5.30 -21.03 -2.58
CA ILE A 81 -6.47 -20.75 -1.75
C ILE A 81 -7.76 -21.20 -2.44
N LEU A 82 -7.96 -20.81 -3.71
CA LEU A 82 -9.15 -21.17 -4.48
C LEU A 82 -9.29 -22.69 -4.60
N LYS A 83 -8.21 -23.38 -4.99
CA LYS A 83 -8.20 -24.86 -5.10
C LYS A 83 -8.55 -25.52 -3.77
N THR A 84 -7.92 -25.08 -2.69
CA THR A 84 -8.16 -25.63 -1.35
C THR A 84 -9.62 -25.39 -0.93
N GLY A 85 -10.13 -24.17 -1.15
CA GLY A 85 -11.51 -23.79 -0.88
C GLY A 85 -12.51 -24.65 -1.66
N ASN A 86 -12.29 -24.84 -2.97
CA ASN A 86 -13.14 -25.68 -3.83
C ASN A 86 -13.18 -27.13 -3.35
N ARG A 87 -12.04 -27.69 -2.96
CA ARG A 87 -11.95 -29.04 -2.41
C ARG A 87 -12.72 -29.18 -1.09
N MET A 88 -12.56 -28.21 -0.19
CA MET A 88 -13.24 -28.21 1.12
C MET A 88 -14.76 -28.03 1.01
N ASN A 89 -15.22 -27.32 -0.02
CA ASN A 89 -16.63 -27.02 -0.25
C ASN A 89 -17.27 -27.89 -1.35
N ALA A 90 -16.61 -28.99 -1.74
CA ALA A 90 -17.12 -29.91 -2.74
C ALA A 90 -18.53 -30.41 -2.36
N GLY A 91 -19.46 -30.38 -3.32
CA GLY A 91 -20.86 -30.75 -3.09
C GLY A 91 -21.72 -29.68 -2.40
N THR A 92 -21.19 -28.49 -2.15
CA THR A 92 -21.96 -27.33 -1.65
C THR A 92 -22.06 -26.25 -2.73
N SER A 93 -22.92 -25.25 -2.52
CA SER A 93 -23.02 -24.06 -3.39
C SER A 93 -21.74 -23.20 -3.45
N ARG A 94 -20.77 -23.46 -2.57
CA ARG A 94 -19.45 -22.80 -2.54
C ARG A 94 -18.33 -23.63 -3.19
N GLY A 95 -18.63 -24.82 -3.68
CA GLY A 95 -17.70 -25.63 -4.46
C GLY A 95 -17.62 -25.17 -5.93
N ASN A 96 -16.57 -25.57 -6.65
CA ASN A 96 -16.34 -25.24 -8.06
C ASN A 96 -16.40 -23.74 -8.39
N ALA A 97 -16.06 -22.89 -7.43
CA ALA A 97 -15.96 -21.46 -7.62
C ALA A 97 -14.84 -21.14 -8.62
N GLN A 98 -15.05 -20.13 -9.46
CA GLN A 98 -14.07 -19.62 -10.42
C GLN A 98 -13.18 -18.52 -9.82
N GLY A 99 -13.58 -18.00 -8.66
CA GLY A 99 -12.87 -16.96 -7.93
C GLY A 99 -13.47 -16.76 -6.55
N PHE A 100 -12.86 -15.90 -5.76
CA PHE A 100 -13.36 -15.53 -4.45
C PHE A 100 -13.03 -14.07 -4.16
N ASN A 101 -13.88 -13.44 -3.36
CA ASN A 101 -13.67 -12.09 -2.88
C ASN A 101 -12.50 -12.06 -1.87
N LEU A 102 -11.54 -11.15 -2.05
CA LEU A 102 -10.32 -11.12 -1.23
C LEU A 102 -10.57 -10.78 0.24
N SER A 103 -11.75 -10.29 0.62
CA SER A 103 -12.14 -10.22 2.05
C SER A 103 -12.07 -11.58 2.76
N ALA A 104 -12.16 -12.69 2.02
CA ALA A 104 -12.00 -14.04 2.56
C ALA A 104 -10.58 -14.31 3.11
N LEU A 105 -9.55 -13.61 2.62
CA LEU A 105 -8.17 -13.76 3.09
C LEU A 105 -8.04 -13.50 4.60
N THR A 106 -8.87 -12.60 5.14
CA THR A 106 -8.89 -12.25 6.56
C THR A 106 -9.24 -13.44 7.46
N LYS A 107 -9.99 -14.43 6.94
CA LYS A 107 -10.55 -15.56 7.69
C LYS A 107 -9.67 -16.82 7.65
N LEU A 108 -8.64 -16.86 6.82
CA LEU A 108 -7.81 -18.07 6.62
C LEU A 108 -7.05 -18.49 7.89
N SER A 109 -6.75 -17.54 8.78
CA SER A 109 -6.12 -17.82 10.07
C SER A 109 -7.11 -18.39 11.10
N ASP A 110 -8.40 -18.14 10.93
CA ASP A 110 -9.45 -18.52 11.90
C ASP A 110 -9.97 -19.94 11.65
N VAL A 111 -9.91 -20.41 10.40
CA VAL A 111 -10.28 -21.77 10.03
C VAL A 111 -9.15 -22.71 10.44
N LYS A 112 -9.42 -23.66 11.33
CA LYS A 112 -8.41 -24.56 11.90
C LYS A 112 -8.72 -26.02 11.60
N SER A 113 -7.68 -26.83 11.50
CA SER A 113 -7.83 -28.29 11.37
C SER A 113 -8.46 -28.89 12.63
N THR A 114 -8.88 -30.16 12.56
CA THR A 114 -9.52 -30.87 13.68
C THR A 114 -8.68 -30.90 14.97
N ASN A 115 -7.35 -30.84 14.84
CA ASN A 115 -6.43 -30.78 15.98
C ASN A 115 -6.31 -29.38 16.60
N GLY A 116 -6.89 -28.35 15.98
CA GLY A 116 -6.87 -26.96 16.46
C GLY A 116 -5.51 -26.26 16.39
N LYS A 117 -4.46 -26.92 15.90
CA LYS A 117 -3.08 -26.41 15.86
C LYS A 117 -2.72 -25.75 14.53
N THR A 118 -3.12 -26.35 13.41
CA THR A 118 -2.80 -25.83 12.07
C THR A 118 -4.00 -25.08 11.50
N SER A 119 -3.83 -23.80 11.15
CA SER A 119 -4.86 -23.03 10.42
C SER A 119 -4.83 -23.35 8.92
N LEU A 120 -5.89 -22.97 8.21
CA LEU A 120 -5.95 -23.10 6.76
C LEU A 120 -4.85 -22.30 6.07
N LEU A 121 -4.54 -21.09 6.57
CA LEU A 121 -3.40 -20.32 6.10
C LEU A 121 -2.06 -21.09 6.24
N HIS A 122 -1.81 -21.70 7.41
CA HIS A 122 -0.58 -22.47 7.63
C HIS A 122 -0.44 -23.61 6.63
N PHE A 123 -1.53 -24.37 6.45
CA PHE A 123 -1.55 -25.47 5.49
C PHE A 123 -1.25 -24.98 4.08
N ILE A 124 -1.93 -23.93 3.61
CA ILE A 124 -1.74 -23.40 2.24
C ILE A 124 -0.31 -22.90 2.04
N VAL A 125 0.23 -22.13 2.97
CA VAL A 125 1.62 -21.63 2.88
C VAL A 125 2.61 -22.79 2.83
N GLU A 126 2.43 -23.81 3.67
CA GLU A 126 3.29 -25.00 3.67
C GLU A 126 3.24 -25.75 2.32
N GLN A 127 2.05 -25.88 1.73
CA GLN A 127 1.89 -26.48 0.40
C GLN A 127 2.59 -25.66 -0.69
N VAL A 128 2.44 -24.33 -0.68
CA VAL A 128 3.07 -23.46 -1.69
C VAL A 128 4.58 -23.41 -1.52
N VAL A 129 5.09 -23.40 -0.29
CA VAL A 129 6.52 -23.54 0.02
C VAL A 129 7.05 -24.84 -0.60
N HIS A 130 6.39 -25.97 -0.35
CA HIS A 130 6.83 -27.25 -0.90
C HIS A 130 6.81 -27.26 -2.44
N SER A 131 5.74 -26.75 -3.07
CA SER A 131 5.63 -26.72 -4.53
C SER A 131 6.66 -25.81 -5.19
N GLU A 132 6.89 -24.61 -4.64
CA GLU A 132 7.88 -23.67 -5.16
C GLU A 132 9.31 -24.15 -4.92
N GLY A 133 9.56 -24.80 -3.78
CA GLY A 133 10.83 -25.44 -3.47
C GLY A 133 11.19 -26.54 -4.46
N LYS A 134 10.24 -27.45 -4.73
CA LYS A 134 10.41 -28.50 -5.74
C LYS A 134 10.65 -27.90 -7.13
N ARG A 135 9.89 -26.88 -7.52
CA ARG A 135 10.08 -26.18 -8.81
C ARG A 135 11.48 -25.58 -8.92
N LYS A 136 11.95 -24.93 -7.86
CA LYS A 136 13.29 -24.32 -7.81
C LYS A 136 14.40 -25.38 -7.87
N ALA A 137 14.27 -26.47 -7.12
CA ALA A 137 15.22 -27.58 -7.14
C ALA A 137 15.37 -28.22 -8.53
N ILE A 138 14.24 -28.43 -9.23
CA ILE A 138 14.24 -28.95 -10.61
C ILE A 138 14.98 -27.98 -11.55
N TYR A 139 14.68 -26.68 -11.46
CA TYR A 139 15.32 -25.66 -12.29
C TYR A 139 16.85 -25.58 -12.05
N GLU A 140 17.27 -25.70 -10.78
CA GLU A 140 18.67 -25.65 -10.36
C GLU A 140 19.38 -27.01 -10.46
N LYS A 141 18.71 -28.06 -10.98
CA LYS A 141 19.24 -29.43 -11.15
C LYS A 141 19.77 -30.05 -9.86
N HIS A 142 19.13 -29.76 -8.72
CA HIS A 142 19.40 -30.49 -7.49
C HIS A 142 18.86 -31.93 -7.62
N ASN A 143 19.75 -32.91 -7.44
CA ASN A 143 19.39 -34.34 -7.45
C ASN A 143 18.91 -34.84 -6.08
N ASP A 144 18.89 -33.98 -5.07
CA ASP A 144 18.46 -34.33 -3.72
C ASP A 144 16.94 -34.11 -3.60
N GLU A 145 16.18 -35.21 -3.44
CA GLU A 145 14.73 -35.19 -3.25
C GLU A 145 14.31 -35.00 -1.78
N SER A 146 15.23 -34.50 -0.94
CA SER A 146 14.93 -34.22 0.46
C SER A 146 13.80 -33.20 0.60
N GLU A 147 12.70 -33.61 1.25
CA GLU A 147 11.57 -32.75 1.61
C GLU A 147 12.04 -31.48 2.35
N LYS A 148 13.10 -31.60 3.15
CA LYS A 148 13.71 -30.50 3.88
C LYS A 148 14.31 -29.45 2.94
N GLU A 149 14.97 -29.88 1.86
CA GLU A 149 15.60 -28.98 0.89
C GLU A 149 14.53 -28.20 0.11
N TYR A 150 13.46 -28.88 -0.32
CA TYR A 150 12.31 -28.19 -0.93
C TYR A 150 11.72 -27.14 0.01
N VAL A 151 11.56 -27.44 1.30
CA VAL A 151 11.05 -26.43 2.24
C VAL A 151 11.98 -25.23 2.35
N ILE A 152 13.31 -25.43 2.40
CA ILE A 152 14.28 -24.33 2.48
C ILE A 152 14.22 -23.46 1.22
N LEU A 153 14.26 -24.07 0.03
CA LEU A 153 14.19 -23.37 -1.25
C LEU A 153 12.86 -22.63 -1.42
N GLY A 154 11.75 -23.25 -1.01
CA GLY A 154 10.43 -22.63 -1.05
C GLY A 154 10.31 -21.43 -0.12
N LEU A 155 10.86 -21.52 1.09
CA LEU A 155 10.89 -20.39 2.03
C LEU A 155 11.70 -19.21 1.48
N GLN A 156 12.80 -19.47 0.76
CA GLN A 156 13.55 -18.41 0.08
C GLN A 156 12.69 -17.73 -0.99
N VAL A 157 11.95 -18.49 -1.79
CA VAL A 157 11.04 -17.94 -2.80
C VAL A 157 9.96 -17.07 -2.14
N LEU A 158 9.25 -17.58 -1.13
CA LEU A 158 8.16 -16.84 -0.48
C LEU A 158 8.64 -15.61 0.28
N SER A 159 9.92 -15.54 0.68
CA SER A 159 10.48 -14.33 1.29
C SER A 159 10.46 -13.12 0.34
N GLY A 160 10.43 -13.35 -0.98
CA GLY A 160 10.31 -12.30 -2.00
C GLY A 160 8.92 -11.67 -2.10
N LEU A 161 7.86 -12.32 -1.58
CA LEU A 161 6.48 -11.84 -1.70
C LEU A 161 6.30 -10.42 -1.12
N SER A 162 6.93 -10.13 0.02
CA SER A 162 6.82 -8.79 0.62
C SER A 162 7.49 -7.71 -0.23
N ASN A 163 8.45 -8.07 -1.07
CA ASN A 163 9.11 -7.16 -1.99
C ASN A 163 8.30 -6.99 -3.28
N GLU A 164 7.69 -8.07 -3.79
CA GLU A 164 6.80 -8.01 -4.96
C GLU A 164 5.54 -7.15 -4.73
N LEU A 165 5.12 -6.99 -3.48
CA LEU A 165 3.93 -6.23 -3.09
C LEU A 165 4.29 -5.00 -2.22
N SER A 166 5.46 -4.41 -2.47
CA SER A 166 5.99 -3.32 -1.63
C SER A 166 5.17 -2.04 -1.73
N GLU A 167 4.72 -1.67 -2.93
CA GLU A 167 3.91 -0.47 -3.16
C GLU A 167 2.46 -0.69 -2.70
N ALA A 168 1.90 -1.89 -2.90
CA ALA A 168 0.61 -2.27 -2.33
C ALA A 168 0.63 -2.18 -0.79
N LYS A 169 1.74 -2.54 -0.14
CA LYS A 169 1.91 -2.38 1.31
C LYS A 169 2.00 -0.91 1.73
N LYS A 170 2.70 -0.07 0.97
CA LYS A 170 2.74 1.38 1.23
C LYS A 170 1.36 2.03 1.06
N ALA A 171 0.63 1.65 0.01
CA ALA A 171 -0.73 2.12 -0.26
C ALA A 171 -1.69 1.84 0.91
N ALA A 172 -1.51 0.71 1.61
CA ALA A 172 -2.29 0.37 2.80
C ALA A 172 -2.14 1.35 3.97
N SER A 173 -1.03 2.10 4.02
CA SER A 173 -0.77 3.12 5.06
C SER A 173 -1.23 4.52 4.67
N MET A 174 -1.72 4.72 3.44
CA MET A 174 -2.18 6.03 2.98
C MET A 174 -3.56 6.38 3.54
N HIS A 175 -3.76 7.67 3.83
CA HIS A 175 -5.05 8.21 4.26
C HIS A 175 -5.82 8.79 3.07
N TYR A 176 -6.91 8.14 2.67
CA TYR A 176 -7.73 8.54 1.52
C TYR A 176 -8.22 10.00 1.58
N ASN A 177 -8.81 10.43 2.71
CA ASN A 177 -9.34 11.79 2.87
C ASN A 177 -8.25 12.87 2.76
N SER A 178 -7.05 12.58 3.26
CA SER A 178 -5.91 13.49 3.12
C SER A 178 -5.45 13.51 1.67
N PHE A 179 -5.28 12.33 1.05
CA PHE A 179 -4.83 12.21 -0.33
C PHE A 179 -5.74 12.94 -1.33
N ILE A 180 -7.07 12.74 -1.23
CA ILE A 180 -8.02 13.31 -2.20
C ILE A 180 -8.10 14.84 -2.11
N THR A 181 -7.73 15.44 -0.97
CA THR A 181 -7.74 16.90 -0.78
C THR A 181 -6.40 17.57 -1.10
N MET A 182 -5.28 16.83 -1.20
CA MET A 182 -3.95 17.40 -1.45
C MET A 182 -3.93 18.33 -2.69
N CYS A 183 -4.46 17.88 -3.82
CA CYS A 183 -4.43 18.65 -5.06
C CYS A 183 -5.29 19.93 -4.98
N SER A 184 -6.47 19.85 -4.36
CA SER A 184 -7.38 21.00 -4.22
C SER A 184 -6.86 22.00 -3.18
N THR A 185 -6.26 21.53 -2.09
CA THR A 185 -5.58 22.40 -1.11
C THR A 185 -4.43 23.17 -1.76
N LEU A 186 -3.57 22.49 -2.53
CA LEU A 186 -2.45 23.15 -3.20
C LEU A 186 -2.95 24.16 -4.26
N SER A 187 -4.00 23.81 -5.01
CA SER A 187 -4.67 24.74 -5.92
C SER A 187 -5.27 25.95 -5.20
N SER A 188 -5.82 25.75 -4.00
CA SER A 188 -6.35 26.84 -3.18
C SER A 188 -5.24 27.79 -2.72
N HIS A 189 -4.08 27.26 -2.32
CA HIS A 189 -2.93 28.09 -1.95
C HIS A 189 -2.40 28.89 -3.14
N VAL A 190 -2.32 28.30 -4.34
CA VAL A 190 -1.97 29.02 -5.58
C VAL A 190 -2.91 30.20 -5.81
N ASN A 191 -4.22 29.99 -5.69
CA ASN A 191 -5.22 31.05 -5.85
C ASN A 191 -5.10 32.14 -4.76
N GLU A 192 -4.82 31.76 -3.53
CA GLU A 192 -4.60 32.70 -2.44
C GLU A 192 -3.37 33.58 -2.71
N ILE A 193 -2.24 33.00 -3.11
CA ILE A 193 -1.04 33.77 -3.45
C ILE A 193 -1.30 34.64 -4.68
N ARG A 194 -2.01 34.15 -5.70
CA ARG A 194 -2.42 34.94 -6.87
C ARG A 194 -3.23 36.18 -6.47
N HIS A 195 -4.18 36.02 -5.55
CA HIS A 195 -4.96 37.15 -5.02
C HIS A 195 -4.06 38.14 -4.28
N ILE A 196 -3.17 37.66 -3.41
CA ILE A 196 -2.20 38.49 -2.69
C ILE A 196 -1.37 39.34 -3.67
N ILE A 197 -0.78 38.72 -4.69
CA ILE A 197 0.07 39.40 -5.68
C ILE A 197 -0.73 40.42 -6.50
N THR A 198 -2.01 40.15 -6.78
CA THR A 198 -2.90 41.08 -7.49
C THR A 198 -3.24 42.30 -6.64
N CYS A 199 -3.52 42.10 -5.35
CA CYS A 199 -3.84 43.17 -4.40
C CYS A 199 -2.63 44.03 -4.01
N CYS A 200 -1.41 43.48 -4.10
CA CYS A 200 -0.18 44.21 -3.82
C CYS A 200 0.17 45.32 -4.83
N GLY A 201 -0.66 45.51 -5.88
CA GLY A 201 -0.76 46.76 -6.67
C GLY A 201 0.50 47.22 -7.39
N ASN A 202 0.54 47.09 -8.72
CA ASN A 202 1.35 47.83 -9.71
C ASN A 202 2.78 48.31 -9.36
N THR A 203 3.48 47.67 -8.43
CA THR A 203 4.93 47.75 -8.41
C THR A 203 5.39 46.99 -9.65
N LYS A 204 5.81 47.73 -10.68
CA LYS A 204 6.55 47.21 -11.85
C LYS A 204 7.92 46.67 -11.38
N GLY A 205 7.91 45.74 -10.43
CA GLY A 205 9.07 45.14 -9.79
C GLY A 205 9.24 43.69 -10.21
N GLY A 206 10.49 43.22 -10.24
CA GLY A 206 10.82 41.85 -10.65
C GLY A 206 10.06 40.77 -9.88
N PHE A 207 9.80 40.98 -8.59
CA PHE A 207 9.08 40.02 -7.73
C PHE A 207 7.69 39.65 -8.25
N THR A 208 6.86 40.64 -8.60
CA THR A 208 5.48 40.40 -9.08
C THR A 208 5.47 39.59 -10.37
N ASN A 209 6.36 39.92 -11.30
CA ASN A 209 6.45 39.20 -12.57
C ASN A 209 6.97 37.78 -12.38
N GLU A 210 8.00 37.60 -11.54
CA GLU A 210 8.56 36.29 -11.24
C GLU A 210 7.57 35.38 -10.50
N MET A 211 6.83 35.94 -9.52
CA MET A 211 5.82 35.18 -8.80
C MET A 211 4.64 34.81 -9.69
N LYS A 212 4.19 35.71 -10.59
CA LYS A 212 3.14 35.38 -11.57
C LYS A 212 3.54 34.23 -12.47
N GLY A 213 4.74 34.27 -13.05
CA GLY A 213 5.24 33.18 -13.89
C GLY A 213 5.34 31.86 -13.12
N PHE A 214 5.80 31.90 -11.87
CA PHE A 214 5.80 30.72 -11.00
C PHE A 214 4.38 30.17 -10.75
N LEU A 215 3.39 31.01 -10.45
CA LEU A 215 2.02 30.58 -10.23
C LEU A 215 1.39 29.97 -11.50
N GLU A 216 1.70 30.51 -12.69
CA GLU A 216 1.28 29.92 -13.97
C GLU A 216 1.85 28.51 -14.15
N LEU A 217 3.15 28.31 -13.87
CA LEU A 217 3.77 26.98 -13.88
C LEU A 217 3.10 26.02 -12.88
N CYS A 218 2.80 26.49 -11.66
CA CYS A 218 2.11 25.70 -10.66
C CYS A 218 0.72 25.25 -11.11
N GLU A 219 -0.03 26.12 -11.80
CA GLU A 219 -1.38 25.81 -12.30
C GLU A 219 -1.36 24.76 -13.41
N ASP A 220 -0.43 24.90 -14.35
CA ASP A 220 -0.25 23.93 -15.43
C ASP A 220 0.14 22.55 -14.86
N GLU A 221 1.07 22.51 -13.91
CA GLU A 221 1.48 21.27 -13.25
C GLU A 221 0.32 20.65 -12.44
N LEU A 222 -0.40 21.45 -11.66
CA LEU A 222 -1.54 20.99 -10.87
C LEU A 222 -2.67 20.46 -11.74
N LYS A 223 -2.88 21.03 -12.92
CA LYS A 223 -3.86 20.52 -13.88
C LYS A 223 -3.53 19.09 -14.31
N VAL A 224 -2.28 18.85 -14.71
CA VAL A 224 -1.81 17.51 -15.09
C VAL A 224 -1.91 16.53 -13.93
N VAL A 225 -1.46 16.95 -12.73
CA VAL A 225 -1.50 16.09 -11.54
C VAL A 225 -2.94 15.77 -11.10
N LYS A 226 -3.89 16.69 -11.30
CA LYS A 226 -5.32 16.46 -11.01
C LYS A 226 -5.96 15.46 -11.99
N GLU A 227 -5.62 15.56 -13.27
CA GLU A 227 -6.05 14.60 -14.29
C GLU A 227 -5.50 13.19 -13.95
N GLU A 228 -4.23 13.11 -13.55
CA GLU A 228 -3.61 11.87 -13.12
C GLU A 228 -4.22 11.31 -11.83
N GLN A 229 -4.52 12.15 -10.84
CA GLN A 229 -5.25 11.73 -9.64
C GLN A 229 -6.61 11.12 -9.97
N THR A 230 -7.32 11.68 -10.94
CA THR A 230 -8.60 11.13 -11.42
C THR A 230 -8.40 9.76 -12.06
N ARG A 231 -7.40 9.64 -12.95
CA ARG A 231 -7.06 8.37 -13.62
C ARG A 231 -6.71 7.27 -12.62
N ILE A 232 -5.85 7.58 -11.64
CA ILE A 232 -5.43 6.65 -10.59
C ILE A 232 -6.59 6.20 -9.71
N MET A 233 -7.50 7.11 -9.35
CA MET A 233 -8.66 6.74 -8.56
C MET A 233 -9.61 5.81 -9.31
N GLU A 234 -9.76 5.97 -10.63
CA GLU A 234 -10.52 5.02 -11.45
C GLU A 234 -9.82 3.65 -11.54
N LEU A 235 -8.47 3.62 -11.62
CA LEU A 235 -7.70 2.37 -11.56
C LEU A 235 -7.90 1.65 -10.21
N VAL A 236 -7.83 2.37 -9.09
CA VAL A 236 -8.08 1.82 -7.75
C VAL A 236 -9.50 1.26 -7.67
N LYS A 237 -10.49 1.99 -8.19
CA LYS A 237 -11.89 1.55 -8.23
C LYS A 237 -12.04 0.24 -9.02
N LYS A 238 -11.52 0.17 -10.24
CA LYS A 238 -11.57 -1.06 -11.07
C LYS A 238 -10.85 -2.23 -10.41
N THR A 239 -9.72 -1.97 -9.77
CA THR A 239 -8.96 -2.98 -9.01
C THR A 239 -9.81 -3.52 -7.84
N ASN A 240 -10.51 -2.64 -7.12
CA ASN A 240 -11.45 -3.06 -6.09
C ASN A 240 -12.64 -3.85 -6.64
N GLU A 241 -13.22 -3.44 -7.77
CA GLU A 241 -14.33 -4.16 -8.40
C GLU A 241 -13.95 -5.59 -8.79
N TYR A 242 -12.72 -5.79 -9.27
CA TYR A 242 -12.18 -7.11 -9.61
C TYR A 242 -11.97 -7.99 -8.37
N TYR A 243 -11.21 -7.51 -7.37
CA TYR A 243 -10.80 -8.33 -6.21
C TYR A 243 -11.85 -8.41 -5.09
N LEU A 244 -12.76 -7.45 -5.01
CA LEU A 244 -13.82 -7.36 -4.00
C LEU A 244 -15.22 -7.49 -4.62
N ALA A 245 -15.34 -8.18 -5.75
CA ALA A 245 -16.62 -8.45 -6.42
C ALA A 245 -17.69 -8.97 -5.43
N GLY A 246 -18.90 -8.43 -5.52
CA GLY A 246 -20.03 -8.81 -4.67
C GLY A 246 -20.09 -8.13 -3.30
N THR A 247 -19.14 -7.28 -2.94
CA THR A 247 -19.26 -6.41 -1.75
C THR A 247 -20.21 -5.25 -2.06
N SER A 248 -21.19 -4.96 -1.20
CA SER A 248 -22.13 -3.85 -1.43
C SER A 248 -21.39 -2.50 -1.50
N LYS A 249 -21.81 -1.62 -2.42
CA LYS A 249 -21.20 -0.28 -2.61
C LYS A 249 -21.17 0.55 -1.32
N ASP A 250 -22.14 0.35 -0.43
CA ASP A 250 -22.26 1.07 0.84
C ASP A 250 -21.19 0.67 1.89
N ASN A 251 -20.52 -0.48 1.72
CA ASN A 251 -19.49 -0.95 2.65
C ASN A 251 -18.07 -0.47 2.32
N MET A 252 -17.85 0.18 1.18
CA MET A 252 -16.53 0.66 0.75
C MET A 252 -16.32 2.14 1.10
N SER A 253 -16.39 2.45 2.41
CA SER A 253 -16.12 3.80 2.93
C SER A 253 -14.69 4.28 2.64
N ASN A 254 -13.75 3.35 2.40
CA ASN A 254 -12.35 3.64 2.07
C ASN A 254 -11.90 2.87 0.80
N PRO A 255 -11.61 3.56 -0.32
CA PRO A 255 -11.07 2.95 -1.54
C PRO A 255 -9.75 2.19 -1.35
N PHE A 256 -8.99 2.45 -0.28
CA PHE A 256 -7.71 1.78 -0.01
C PHE A 256 -7.84 0.52 0.85
N HIS A 257 -9.06 0.10 1.21
CA HIS A 257 -9.27 -1.07 2.08
C HIS A 257 -8.70 -2.38 1.51
N LEU A 258 -8.74 -2.55 0.18
CA LEU A 258 -8.14 -3.72 -0.47
C LEU A 258 -6.64 -3.84 -0.16
N PHE A 259 -5.90 -2.74 -0.21
CA PHE A 259 -4.48 -2.72 0.11
C PHE A 259 -4.22 -3.16 1.57
N VAL A 260 -5.10 -2.78 2.51
CA VAL A 260 -5.03 -3.24 3.90
C VAL A 260 -5.21 -4.75 4.00
N ILE A 261 -6.21 -5.31 3.32
CA ILE A 261 -6.44 -6.77 3.28
C ILE A 261 -5.19 -7.49 2.76
N VAL A 262 -4.63 -7.01 1.66
CA VAL A 262 -3.45 -7.63 1.02
C VAL A 262 -2.23 -7.52 1.93
N LYS A 263 -1.95 -6.33 2.48
CA LYS A 263 -0.84 -6.10 3.40
C LYS A 263 -0.93 -7.02 4.62
N ASP A 264 -2.09 -7.13 5.24
CA ASP A 264 -2.29 -8.03 6.39
C ASP A 264 -2.14 -9.51 6.01
N PHE A 265 -2.59 -9.90 4.82
CA PHE A 265 -2.40 -11.26 4.30
C PHE A 265 -0.91 -11.56 4.09
N VAL A 266 -0.16 -10.67 3.42
CA VAL A 266 1.28 -10.81 3.17
C VAL A 266 2.06 -10.90 4.48
N ASP A 267 1.73 -10.06 5.46
CA ASP A 267 2.37 -10.08 6.77
C ASP A 267 2.11 -11.41 7.49
N LYS A 268 0.88 -11.95 7.41
CA LYS A 268 0.55 -13.28 7.97
C LYS A 268 1.25 -14.43 7.23
N VAL A 269 1.44 -14.33 5.91
CA VAL A 269 2.22 -15.31 5.14
C VAL A 269 3.70 -15.27 5.58
N GLY A 270 4.27 -14.08 5.74
CA GLY A 270 5.62 -13.90 6.25
C GLY A 270 5.81 -14.51 7.64
N GLN A 271 4.87 -14.24 8.55
CA GLN A 271 4.86 -14.83 9.90
C GLN A 271 4.78 -16.37 9.85
N THR A 272 3.93 -16.91 8.97
CA THR A 272 3.82 -18.37 8.77
C THR A 272 5.13 -18.97 8.26
N CYS A 273 5.82 -18.30 7.33
CA CYS A 273 7.12 -18.73 6.83
C CYS A 273 8.18 -18.77 7.94
N ILE A 274 8.20 -17.77 8.83
CA ILE A 274 9.10 -17.75 10.01
C ILE A 274 8.83 -18.95 10.92
N GLU A 275 7.56 -19.27 11.16
CA GLU A 275 7.18 -20.40 12.01
C GLU A 275 7.55 -21.76 11.38
N LEU A 276 7.38 -21.91 10.06
CA LEU A 276 7.81 -23.08 9.31
C LEU A 276 9.33 -23.24 9.36
N LYS A 277 10.10 -22.17 9.16
CA LYS A 277 11.56 -22.18 9.26
C LYS A 277 12.02 -22.69 10.64
N LYS A 278 11.44 -22.17 11.72
CA LYS A 278 11.73 -22.63 13.09
C LYS A 278 11.40 -24.10 13.31
N LYS A 279 10.33 -24.63 12.70
CA LYS A 279 9.99 -26.06 12.80
C LYS A 279 11.03 -26.95 12.10
N VAL A 280 11.53 -26.53 10.93
CA VAL A 280 12.59 -27.24 10.20
C VAL A 280 13.90 -27.23 11.00
N GLU A 281 14.26 -26.09 11.60
CA GLU A 281 15.45 -25.97 12.44
C GLU A 281 15.36 -26.83 13.70
N LYS A 282 14.21 -26.83 14.40
CA LYS A 282 14.01 -27.67 15.60
C LYS A 282 14.07 -29.16 15.32
N LYS A 283 13.60 -29.63 14.15
CA LYS A 283 13.76 -31.02 13.73
C LYS A 283 15.24 -31.42 13.56
N ASN A 284 16.16 -30.47 13.39
CA ASN A 284 17.60 -30.75 13.33
C ASN A 284 18.27 -30.84 14.70
N VAL A 285 17.62 -30.40 15.78
CA VAL A 285 18.28 -30.18 17.09
C VAL A 285 17.87 -31.20 18.17
N GLY A 286 16.95 -32.14 17.94
CA GLY A 286 16.71 -33.17 18.96
C GLY A 286 15.72 -34.28 18.65
N MET A 287 16.24 -35.51 18.61
CA MET A 287 15.66 -36.62 19.37
C MET A 287 16.13 -36.46 20.83
N GLU A 288 15.21 -36.14 21.74
CA GLU A 288 15.11 -36.65 23.13
C GLU A 288 14.21 -35.76 24.01
N SER A 289 13.01 -36.29 24.32
CA SER A 289 12.32 -36.19 25.63
C SER A 289 11.73 -34.81 26.02
N VAL A 290 10.63 -34.59 26.76
CA VAL A 290 9.66 -35.39 27.52
C VAL A 290 8.31 -34.64 27.47
N SER A 291 7.22 -35.41 27.56
CA SER A 291 5.85 -35.00 27.83
C SER A 291 5.64 -34.05 29.02
N THR A 292 4.84 -33.00 28.84
CA THR A 292 4.09 -32.38 29.94
C THR A 292 2.66 -32.05 29.52
N THR A 293 1.73 -32.40 30.40
CA THR A 293 0.27 -32.25 30.33
C THR A 293 -0.16 -30.78 30.41
N PRO A 294 -1.32 -30.39 29.81
CA PRO A 294 -1.76 -28.99 29.82
C PRO A 294 -2.76 -28.69 30.96
N PRO A 295 -2.82 -27.45 31.48
CA PRO A 295 -3.91 -27.00 32.35
C PRO A 295 -5.11 -26.50 31.53
N LEU A 296 -6.27 -26.51 32.19
CA LEU A 296 -7.63 -26.28 31.67
C LEU A 296 -8.09 -24.81 31.74
N SER A 297 -8.93 -24.44 30.74
CA SER A 297 -10.04 -23.43 30.75
C SER A 297 -9.74 -21.98 30.29
N PRO A 298 -10.73 -21.15 29.84
CA PRO A 298 -12.13 -21.42 29.42
C PRO A 298 -12.58 -20.79 28.06
N SER A 299 -13.83 -21.10 27.71
CA SER A 299 -14.83 -20.49 26.79
C SER A 299 -14.60 -20.37 25.27
N LYS A 300 -15.60 -20.89 24.55
CA LYS A 300 -15.63 -21.26 23.14
C LYS A 300 -16.13 -20.10 22.25
N LYS A 301 -15.36 -19.77 21.21
CA LYS A 301 -15.94 -19.59 19.87
C LYS A 301 -15.73 -20.92 19.14
N VAL A 302 -16.79 -21.53 18.61
CA VAL A 302 -16.65 -22.77 17.83
C VAL A 302 -15.88 -22.43 16.55
N PRO A 303 -14.63 -22.88 16.37
CA PRO A 303 -13.88 -22.58 15.17
C PRO A 303 -14.45 -23.44 14.04
N LEU A 304 -14.53 -22.88 12.83
CA LEU A 304 -14.82 -23.67 11.63
C LEU A 304 -13.68 -24.69 11.43
N ARG A 305 -14.02 -25.98 11.35
CA ARG A 305 -13.07 -27.09 11.28
C ARG A 305 -12.99 -27.66 9.87
N PHE A 306 -11.79 -28.03 9.42
CA PHE A 306 -11.58 -28.76 8.17
C PHE A 306 -10.87 -30.10 8.39
N ARG A 307 -11.15 -31.10 7.54
CA ARG A 307 -10.44 -32.40 7.52
C ARG A 307 -9.09 -32.24 6.83
N SER A 308 -8.08 -32.98 7.29
CA SER A 308 -6.74 -33.00 6.68
C SER A 308 -6.83 -33.34 5.19
N ILE A 309 -6.24 -32.49 4.34
CA ILE A 309 -6.16 -32.69 2.88
C ILE A 309 -4.78 -33.28 2.58
N ASP A 310 -4.73 -34.22 1.64
CA ASP A 310 -3.53 -34.99 1.29
C ASP A 310 -2.42 -34.11 0.69
N LEU A 311 -1.15 -34.44 0.96
CA LEU A 311 0.05 -33.63 0.68
C LEU A 311 0.44 -33.55 -0.82
N ASN A 312 -0.10 -34.44 -1.66
CA ASN A 312 0.19 -34.48 -3.09
C ASN A 312 -0.66 -33.49 -3.93
N PHE A 313 -1.32 -32.54 -3.27
CA PHE A 313 -2.40 -31.72 -3.83
C PHE A 313 -1.98 -30.72 -4.92
N LEU A 314 -0.80 -30.10 -4.82
CA LEU A 314 -0.33 -29.10 -5.78
C LEU A 314 0.62 -29.64 -6.87
N SER A 315 1.05 -30.91 -6.76
CA SER A 315 2.08 -31.50 -7.61
C SER A 315 1.60 -31.97 -8.99
N ASN A 316 0.28 -32.09 -9.20
CA ASN A 316 -0.29 -32.55 -10.48
C ASN A 316 -0.61 -31.36 -11.40
N LYS A 317 0.42 -30.75 -12.01
CA LYS A 317 0.24 -29.73 -13.06
C LYS A 317 1.30 -29.80 -14.19
N LEU A 318 1.96 -30.93 -14.40
CA LEU A 318 2.88 -31.10 -15.55
C LEU A 318 2.20 -31.62 -16.84
N GLU A 319 0.90 -31.92 -16.83
CA GLU A 319 0.22 -32.51 -18.00
C GLU A 319 -0.75 -31.57 -18.75
N LEU A 320 -0.89 -30.29 -18.35
CA LEU A 320 -1.85 -29.37 -18.99
C LEU A 320 -1.24 -28.10 -19.62
N GLU A 321 0.08 -28.01 -19.77
CA GLU A 321 0.73 -26.85 -20.41
C GLU A 321 0.86 -26.94 -21.95
N SER A 322 0.05 -27.76 -22.64
CA SER A 322 0.12 -27.89 -24.12
C SER A 322 -1.04 -27.25 -24.89
N THR A 323 -2.03 -26.63 -24.25
CA THR A 323 -3.10 -25.93 -24.95
C THR A 323 -3.53 -24.69 -24.18
N PHE A 324 -2.83 -23.57 -24.40
CA PHE A 324 -3.38 -22.21 -24.53
C PHE A 324 -2.23 -21.29 -24.94
N SER A 325 -1.88 -21.38 -26.22
CA SER A 325 -1.12 -20.34 -26.90
C SER A 325 -2.09 -19.56 -27.79
N SER A 326 -1.94 -18.24 -27.75
CA SER A 326 -2.58 -17.19 -28.57
C SER A 326 -3.88 -16.54 -28.07
N GLN A 327 -3.82 -15.20 -28.07
CA GLN A 327 -4.86 -14.17 -27.90
C GLN A 327 -5.22 -13.82 -26.44
N SER A 328 -5.20 -12.56 -25.99
CA SER A 328 -4.84 -11.25 -26.55
C SER A 328 -4.51 -10.32 -25.37
N GLU A 329 -3.54 -9.44 -25.53
CA GLU A 329 -3.44 -8.24 -24.69
C GLU A 329 -4.66 -7.34 -24.98
N ASP A 330 -5.05 -6.55 -23.98
CA ASP A 330 -6.28 -5.75 -23.91
C ASP A 330 -7.56 -6.55 -23.63
N ASP A 331 -7.91 -6.67 -22.35
CA ASP A 331 -9.19 -6.13 -21.84
C ASP A 331 -9.30 -6.26 -20.32
N PHE A 332 -10.09 -5.35 -19.75
CA PHE A 332 -10.22 -4.99 -18.33
C PHE A 332 -10.65 -6.10 -17.36
#